data_AF-A0A0P0C4N2-F1
#
_entry.id   AF-A0A0P0C4N2-F1
#
_cell.length_a   1.000
_cell.length_b   1.000
_cell.length_c   1.000
_cell.angle_alpha   90.00
_cell.angle_beta   90.00
_cell.angle_gamma   90.00
#
_symmetry.space_group_name_H-M   'P 1'
#
loop_
_entity.id
_entity.type
_entity.pdbx_description
1 polymer ?
#
loop_
_entity_poly.entity_id
_entity_poly.type
_entity_poly.pdbx_seq_one_letter_code
_entity_poly.pdbx_strand_id
1 'polypeptide(L)'
;MSRINHQNAWETEEHPSLEVLRQYQSGELPAPQSHQLERHLASCEMCSDLLGGMALSQPARVQRAVRETRGRLKNLLAQKKRKRKVFQWPVWQTAAVLLVLLFAIAEVVYHHYFNKPASHTTEETTYHQATWRFVGHVANATGKSLPEATVKVKGTDLQTKTDQRGEFMLNIPAKDSVLIVSHFGYKEKEVIVSTSNNHVRIVLTEGPE
;
A
#
# COMPACT_ATOMS: atom_id res chain seq x y z
N MET A 1 25.20 -48.60 28.93
CA MET A 1 26.06 -49.70 28.40
C MET A 1 27.07 -49.11 27.43
N SER A 2 28.31 -48.93 27.87
CA SER A 2 29.54 -49.30 27.13
C SER A 2 30.72 -48.96 28.05
N ARG A 3 31.40 -50.00 28.53
CA ARG A 3 32.62 -49.89 29.33
C ARG A 3 33.72 -49.36 28.41
N ILE A 4 34.18 -48.14 28.63
CA ILE A 4 35.38 -47.63 27.94
C ILE A 4 36.58 -48.15 28.71
N ASN A 5 37.32 -49.04 28.07
CA ASN A 5 38.53 -49.66 28.60
C ASN A 5 39.63 -48.58 28.64
N HIS A 6 39.96 -48.07 29.83
CA HIS A 6 40.92 -46.98 30.07
C HIS A 6 42.40 -47.35 29.84
N GLN A 7 42.69 -48.41 29.09
CA GLN A 7 44.01 -49.02 29.17
C GLN A 7 45.09 -48.44 28.26
N ASN A 8 44.81 -47.77 27.13
CA ASN A 8 45.89 -47.21 26.28
C ASN A 8 45.38 -46.02 25.44
N ALA A 9 45.59 -44.76 25.85
CA ALA A 9 45.06 -43.60 25.08
C ALA A 9 45.90 -42.31 25.12
N TRP A 10 47.18 -42.35 25.52
CA TRP A 10 48.06 -41.16 25.47
C TRP A 10 49.11 -41.22 24.35
N GLU A 11 48.97 -42.16 23.41
CA GLU A 11 49.90 -42.30 22.27
C GLU A 11 49.44 -41.52 21.03
N THR A 12 48.24 -40.94 21.03
CA THR A 12 47.65 -40.30 19.84
C THR A 12 47.24 -38.83 20.01
N GLU A 13 47.31 -38.28 21.22
CA GLU A 13 47.11 -36.83 21.45
C GLU A 13 48.41 -36.23 21.97
N GLU A 14 48.83 -35.10 21.39
CA GLU A 14 50.10 -34.41 21.70
C GLU A 14 50.24 -34.01 23.19
N HIS A 15 49.13 -33.95 23.96
CA HIS A 15 49.11 -33.54 25.38
C HIS A 15 48.02 -34.25 26.20
N PRO A 16 48.19 -34.40 27.54
CA PRO A 16 47.18 -34.95 28.43
C PRO A 16 45.94 -34.06 28.54
N SER A 17 44.78 -34.68 28.76
CA SER A 17 43.52 -33.94 28.88
C SER A 17 43.46 -33.16 30.20
N LEU A 18 42.74 -32.03 30.17
CA LEU A 18 42.59 -31.14 31.34
C LEU A 18 41.98 -31.85 32.55
N GLU A 19 41.10 -32.83 32.32
CA GLU A 19 40.47 -33.61 33.38
C GLU A 19 41.49 -34.50 34.11
N VAL A 20 42.47 -35.05 33.39
CA VAL A 20 43.52 -35.90 33.99
C VAL A 20 44.52 -35.09 34.81
N LEU A 21 44.89 -33.89 34.34
CA LEU A 21 45.71 -32.97 35.13
C LEU A 21 44.99 -32.54 36.42
N ARG A 22 43.65 -32.38 36.36
CA ARG A 22 42.82 -32.07 37.52
C ARG A 22 42.78 -33.22 38.54
N GLN A 23 42.64 -34.46 38.06
CA GLN A 23 42.66 -35.66 38.90
C GLN A 23 44.03 -35.91 39.54
N TYR A 24 45.11 -35.59 38.84
CA TYR A 24 46.46 -35.60 39.40
C TYR A 24 46.60 -34.57 40.53
N GLN A 25 46.12 -33.34 40.31
CA GLN A 25 46.13 -32.28 41.32
C GLN A 25 45.27 -32.61 42.56
N SER A 26 44.14 -33.33 42.39
CA SER A 26 43.29 -33.76 43.50
C SER A 26 43.80 -35.02 44.21
N GLY A 27 44.84 -35.68 43.70
CA GLY A 27 45.36 -36.94 44.24
C GLY A 27 44.48 -38.16 43.97
N GLU A 28 43.52 -38.05 43.04
CA GLU A 28 42.56 -39.11 42.69
C GLU A 28 43.07 -40.00 41.53
N LEU A 29 44.19 -39.64 40.90
CA LEU A 29 44.74 -40.35 39.74
C LEU A 29 45.44 -41.67 40.17
N PRO A 30 45.12 -42.82 39.55
CA PRO A 30 45.77 -44.10 39.86
C PRO A 30 47.30 -44.04 39.66
N ALA A 31 48.05 -44.70 40.56
CA ALA A 31 49.52 -44.76 40.52
C ALA A 31 50.16 -45.04 39.14
N PRO A 32 49.70 -46.02 38.32
CA PRO A 32 50.30 -46.25 37.01
C PRO A 32 50.11 -45.07 36.04
N GLN A 33 48.99 -44.35 36.13
CA GLN A 33 48.70 -43.19 35.29
C GLN A 33 49.42 -41.93 35.78
N SER A 34 49.56 -41.78 37.09
CA SER A 34 50.39 -40.74 37.73
C SER A 34 51.82 -40.77 37.22
N HIS A 35 52.44 -41.94 37.21
CA HIS A 35 53.81 -42.11 36.75
C HIS A 35 53.98 -41.80 35.25
N GLN A 36 53.00 -42.15 34.41
CA GLN A 36 53.02 -41.81 32.99
C GLN A 36 52.92 -40.29 32.78
N LEU A 37 52.04 -39.64 33.54
CA LEU A 37 51.87 -38.19 33.49
C LEU A 37 53.12 -37.44 33.97
N GLU A 38 53.75 -37.89 35.05
CA GLU A 38 55.02 -37.32 35.56
C GLU A 38 56.14 -37.40 34.52
N ARG A 39 56.24 -38.53 33.82
CA ARG A 39 57.18 -38.67 32.69
C ARG A 39 56.90 -37.67 31.57
N HIS A 40 55.63 -37.43 31.24
CA HIS A 40 55.25 -36.45 30.22
C HIS A 40 55.54 -35.02 30.67
N LEU A 41 55.18 -34.66 31.90
CA LEU A 41 55.42 -33.33 32.49
C LEU A 41 56.91 -32.99 32.53
N ALA A 42 57.78 -33.97 32.78
CA ALA A 42 59.23 -33.79 32.73
C ALA A 42 59.76 -33.41 31.33
N SER A 43 59.03 -33.78 30.27
CA SER A 43 59.41 -33.50 28.88
C SER A 43 58.64 -32.34 28.22
N CYS A 44 57.54 -31.90 28.82
CA CYS A 44 56.63 -30.91 28.21
C CYS A 44 56.53 -29.65 29.08
N GLU A 45 57.22 -28.59 28.65
CA GLU A 45 57.21 -27.27 29.30
C GLU A 45 55.79 -26.70 29.44
N MET A 46 54.98 -26.77 28.38
CA MET A 46 53.61 -26.27 28.37
C MET A 46 52.71 -26.96 29.41
N CYS A 47 52.79 -28.28 29.54
CA CYS A 47 51.96 -29.01 30.50
C CYS A 47 52.42 -28.80 31.94
N SER A 48 53.74 -28.65 32.16
CA SER A 48 54.30 -28.26 33.46
C SER A 48 53.82 -26.87 33.89
N ASP A 49 53.89 -25.89 33.00
CA ASP A 49 53.44 -24.52 33.25
C ASP A 49 51.93 -24.46 33.49
N LEU A 50 51.15 -25.20 32.70
CA LEU A 50 49.70 -25.29 32.87
C LEU A 50 49.32 -25.91 34.22
N LEU A 51 50.00 -26.99 34.64
CA LEU A 51 49.80 -27.62 35.95
C LEU A 51 50.16 -26.65 37.09
N GLY A 52 51.27 -25.92 36.97
CA GLY A 52 51.65 -24.87 37.91
C GLY A 52 50.62 -23.73 37.99
N GLY A 53 50.10 -23.29 36.83
CA GLY A 53 49.04 -22.27 36.76
C GLY A 53 47.73 -22.74 37.39
N MET A 54 47.36 -24.01 37.24
CA MET A 54 46.19 -24.59 37.90
C MET A 54 46.36 -24.67 39.42
N ALA A 55 47.57 -24.91 39.92
CA ALA A 55 47.89 -24.89 41.35
C ALA A 55 47.66 -23.52 42.00
N LEU A 56 47.87 -22.43 41.25
CA LEU A 56 47.58 -21.07 41.70
C LEU A 56 46.08 -20.73 41.67
N SER A 57 45.30 -21.42 40.83
CA SER A 57 43.86 -21.23 40.73
C SER A 57 43.11 -21.97 41.85
N GLN A 58 42.73 -21.26 42.91
CA GLN A 58 41.91 -21.87 43.96
C GLN A 58 40.60 -22.39 43.36
N PRO A 59 40.27 -23.69 43.46
CA PRO A 59 39.09 -24.27 42.82
C PRO A 59 37.79 -23.60 43.31
N ALA A 60 37.77 -23.13 44.56
CA ALA A 60 36.66 -22.37 45.14
C ALA A 60 36.45 -21.00 44.47
N ARG A 61 37.51 -20.33 43.99
CA ARG A 61 37.40 -19.04 43.28
C ARG A 61 36.89 -19.26 41.86
N VAL A 62 37.39 -20.27 41.15
CA VAL A 62 36.94 -20.62 39.80
C VAL A 62 35.47 -21.02 39.82
N GLN A 63 35.06 -21.88 40.75
CA GLN A 63 33.65 -22.27 40.90
C GLN A 63 32.74 -21.08 41.23
N ARG A 64 33.19 -20.13 42.06
CA ARG A 64 32.46 -18.89 42.33
C ARG A 64 32.30 -18.03 41.09
N ALA A 65 33.38 -17.82 40.33
CA ALA A 65 33.36 -17.05 39.09
C ALA A 65 32.43 -17.68 38.03
N VAL A 66 32.47 -19.00 37.84
CA VAL A 66 31.56 -19.72 36.93
C VAL A 66 30.09 -19.62 37.38
N ARG A 67 29.85 -19.66 38.69
CA ARG A 67 28.49 -19.53 39.24
C ARG A 67 27.94 -18.11 39.03
N GLU A 68 28.80 -17.11 39.20
CA GLU A 68 28.46 -15.71 38.92
C GLU A 68 28.15 -15.46 37.45
N THR A 69 28.99 -15.96 36.52
CA THR A 69 28.76 -15.80 35.07
C THR A 69 27.49 -16.50 34.62
N ARG A 70 27.24 -17.73 35.10
CA ARG A 70 25.97 -18.44 34.86
C ARG A 70 24.76 -17.68 35.43
N GLY A 71 24.91 -17.05 36.59
CA GLY A 71 23.88 -16.20 37.20
C GLY A 71 23.56 -14.96 36.35
N ARG A 72 24.60 -14.23 35.92
CA ARG A 72 24.46 -13.06 35.03
C ARG A 72 23.81 -13.45 33.70
N LEU A 73 24.22 -14.57 33.10
CA LEU A 73 23.62 -15.07 31.86
C LEU A 73 22.13 -15.40 32.02
N LYS A 74 21.75 -16.10 33.10
CA LYS A 74 20.33 -16.36 33.40
C LYS A 74 19.53 -15.07 33.55
N ASN A 75 20.09 -14.08 34.23
CA ASN A 75 19.45 -12.77 34.41
C ASN A 75 19.27 -12.02 33.08
N LEU A 76 20.28 -12.03 32.21
CA LEU A 76 20.20 -11.42 30.88
C LEU A 76 19.14 -12.11 30.00
N LEU A 77 19.08 -13.45 30.04
CA LEU A 77 18.06 -14.22 29.32
C LEU A 77 16.65 -13.96 29.89
N ALA A 78 16.51 -13.86 31.22
CA ALA A 78 15.25 -13.53 31.87
C ALA A 78 14.80 -12.10 31.57
N GLN A 79 15.73 -11.14 31.53
CA GLN A 79 15.45 -9.74 31.18
C GLN A 79 15.03 -9.62 29.71
N LYS A 80 15.68 -10.36 28.79
CA LYS A 80 15.28 -10.44 27.39
C LYS A 80 13.90 -11.10 27.22
N LYS A 81 13.56 -12.11 28.04
CA LYS A 81 12.20 -12.68 28.09
C LYS A 81 11.16 -11.71 28.67
N ARG A 82 11.47 -10.93 29.71
CA ARG A 82 10.55 -9.91 30.27
C ARG A 82 10.29 -8.76 29.29
N LYS A 83 11.29 -8.33 28.53
CA LYS A 83 11.13 -7.33 27.45
C LYS A 83 10.46 -7.91 26.18
N ARG A 84 10.39 -9.24 26.05
CA ARG A 84 9.59 -9.97 25.06
C ARG A 84 8.13 -10.17 25.48
N LYS A 85 7.62 -9.40 26.44
CA LYS A 85 6.21 -9.02 26.35
C LYS A 85 6.13 -8.01 25.22
N VAL A 86 6.01 -8.56 24.02
CA VAL A 86 5.62 -7.86 22.79
C VAL A 86 4.42 -7.03 23.16
N PHE A 87 4.70 -5.77 23.49
CA PHE A 87 3.95 -4.59 23.10
C PHE A 87 2.57 -4.97 22.57
N GLN A 88 1.68 -5.34 23.49
CA GLN A 88 0.23 -5.35 23.29
C GLN A 88 -0.20 -3.88 23.22
N TRP A 89 0.43 -3.10 22.35
CA TRP A 89 -0.04 -1.77 22.00
C TRP A 89 -1.39 -1.99 21.35
N PRO A 90 -2.37 -1.21 21.80
CA PRO A 90 -3.71 -1.69 22.02
C PRO A 90 -4.24 -2.22 20.71
N VAL A 91 -4.65 -3.49 20.70
CA VAL A 91 -5.36 -4.12 19.58
C VAL A 91 -6.55 -3.25 19.11
N TRP A 92 -6.99 -2.33 19.98
CA TRP A 92 -7.96 -1.31 19.65
C TRP A 92 -7.50 -0.26 18.62
N GLN A 93 -6.22 0.13 18.58
CA GLN A 93 -5.67 0.99 17.54
C GLN A 93 -5.65 0.27 16.18
N THR A 94 -5.29 -1.02 16.14
CA THR A 94 -5.35 -1.79 14.90
C THR A 94 -6.79 -2.00 14.44
N ALA A 95 -7.72 -2.22 15.37
CA ALA A 95 -9.15 -2.32 15.07
C ALA A 95 -9.73 -0.97 14.60
N ALA A 96 -9.30 0.15 15.17
CA ALA A 96 -9.73 1.49 14.77
C ALA A 96 -9.26 1.83 13.35
N VAL A 97 -8.01 1.51 12.98
CA VAL A 97 -7.50 1.71 11.62
C VAL A 97 -8.28 0.85 10.61
N LEU A 98 -8.56 -0.41 10.94
CA LEU A 98 -9.36 -1.27 10.08
C LEU A 98 -10.81 -0.79 9.94
N LEU A 99 -11.42 -0.25 11.00
CA LEU A 99 -12.76 0.34 10.94
C LEU A 99 -12.80 1.59 10.07
N VAL A 100 -11.82 2.49 10.20
CA VAL A 100 -11.72 3.70 9.36
C VAL A 100 -11.49 3.32 7.90
N LEU A 101 -10.63 2.32 7.63
CA LEU A 101 -10.39 1.80 6.28
C LEU A 101 -11.68 1.20 5.68
N LEU A 102 -12.41 0.39 6.44
CA LEU A 102 -13.69 -0.18 6.01
C LEU A 102 -14.74 0.90 5.75
N PHE A 103 -14.80 1.94 6.58
CA PHE A 103 -15.73 3.05 6.39
C PHE A 103 -15.39 3.87 5.13
N ALA A 104 -14.11 4.17 4.90
CA ALA A 104 -13.66 4.85 3.68
C ALA A 104 -13.94 4.02 2.42
N ILE A 105 -13.69 2.71 2.45
CA ILE A 105 -14.04 1.81 1.34
C ILE A 105 -15.56 1.76 1.16
N ALA A 106 -16.34 1.70 2.24
CA ALA A 106 -17.79 1.71 2.18
C ALA A 106 -18.35 3.01 1.60
N GLU A 107 -17.79 4.18 1.93
CA GLU A 107 -18.18 5.45 1.32
C GLU A 107 -17.81 5.53 -0.17
N VAL A 108 -16.63 5.04 -0.56
CA VAL A 108 -16.23 5.00 -1.98
C VAL A 108 -17.12 4.04 -2.77
N VAL A 109 -17.42 2.87 -2.22
CA VAL A 109 -18.36 1.90 -2.80
C VAL A 109 -19.76 2.49 -2.84
N TYR A 110 -20.22 3.14 -1.77
CA TYR A 110 -21.50 3.83 -1.76
C TYR A 110 -21.56 4.87 -2.86
N HIS A 111 -20.59 5.78 -2.97
CA HIS A 111 -20.57 6.76 -4.05
C HIS A 111 -20.45 6.12 -5.42
N HIS A 112 -19.70 5.03 -5.61
CA HIS A 112 -19.60 4.38 -6.91
C HIS A 112 -20.88 3.63 -7.32
N TYR A 113 -21.59 3.05 -6.35
CA TYR A 113 -22.84 2.32 -6.59
C TYR A 113 -24.09 3.23 -6.59
N PHE A 114 -24.09 4.31 -5.82
CA PHE A 114 -25.17 5.31 -5.73
C PHE A 114 -25.00 6.47 -6.70
N ASN A 115 -23.77 6.95 -6.92
CA ASN A 115 -23.46 7.71 -8.14
C ASN A 115 -23.24 6.67 -9.25
N LYS A 116 -24.31 5.94 -9.57
CA LYS A 116 -24.52 5.69 -11.00
C LYS A 116 -24.41 7.09 -11.62
N PRO A 117 -23.60 7.32 -12.67
CA PRO A 117 -23.95 8.44 -13.53
C PRO A 117 -25.46 8.31 -13.75
N ALA A 118 -26.17 9.42 -13.87
CA ALA A 118 -27.37 9.33 -14.68
C ALA A 118 -26.89 8.76 -16.02
N SER A 119 -26.86 7.43 -16.15
CA SER A 119 -27.24 6.78 -17.35
C SER A 119 -28.52 7.52 -17.65
N HIS A 120 -28.51 8.32 -18.69
CA HIS A 120 -29.71 8.53 -19.47
C HIS A 120 -30.11 7.15 -20.03
N THR A 121 -30.36 6.18 -19.15
CA THR A 121 -31.47 5.27 -19.29
C THR A 121 -32.64 6.23 -19.27
N THR A 122 -33.08 6.58 -20.47
CA THR A 122 -34.44 7.02 -20.72
C THR A 122 -35.32 5.95 -20.09
N GLU A 123 -35.57 6.07 -18.79
CA GLU A 123 -36.82 5.61 -18.24
C GLU A 123 -37.86 6.39 -19.03
N GLU A 124 -38.49 5.69 -19.96
CA GLU A 124 -39.82 6.00 -20.45
C GLU A 124 -40.77 5.96 -19.23
N THR A 125 -40.61 6.91 -18.31
CA THR A 125 -41.79 7.56 -17.78
C THR A 125 -42.34 8.30 -18.99
N THR A 126 -43.55 7.93 -19.40
CA THR A 126 -44.40 8.71 -20.30
C THR A 126 -44.71 10.07 -19.65
N TYR A 127 -43.69 10.88 -19.41
CA TYR A 127 -43.83 12.31 -19.43
C TYR A 127 -43.89 12.65 -20.90
N HIS A 128 -45.10 12.91 -21.39
CA HIS A 128 -45.27 13.80 -22.52
C HIS A 128 -44.66 15.14 -22.10
N GLN A 129 -43.33 15.27 -22.17
CA GLN A 129 -42.69 16.56 -22.14
C GLN A 129 -43.29 17.30 -23.32
N ALA A 130 -44.12 18.28 -23.00
CA ALA A 130 -44.79 19.09 -24.00
C ALA A 130 -43.70 19.80 -24.79
N THR A 131 -43.32 19.19 -25.91
CA THR A 131 -42.52 19.88 -26.92
C THR A 131 -43.38 20.97 -27.51
N TRP A 132 -42.76 22.08 -27.85
CA TRP A 132 -43.43 23.15 -28.55
C TRP A 132 -42.70 23.39 -29.86
N ARG A 133 -43.49 23.73 -30.88
CA ARG A 133 -43.01 23.95 -32.23
C ARG A 133 -42.50 25.38 -32.34
N PHE A 134 -41.20 25.52 -32.54
CA PHE A 134 -40.56 26.81 -32.81
C PHE A 134 -40.28 26.92 -34.31
N VAL A 135 -40.65 28.06 -34.90
CA VAL A 135 -40.42 28.37 -36.31
C VAL A 135 -39.56 29.62 -36.37
N GLY A 136 -38.58 29.65 -37.25
CA GLY A 136 -37.74 30.82 -37.40
C GLY A 136 -37.24 31.01 -38.83
N HIS A 137 -36.71 32.19 -39.07
CA HIS A 137 -36.10 32.57 -40.34
C HIS A 137 -34.67 33.06 -40.10
N VAL A 138 -33.72 32.50 -40.84
CA VAL A 138 -32.30 32.88 -40.78
C VAL A 138 -31.92 33.66 -42.03
N ALA A 139 -31.36 34.85 -41.84
CA ALA A 139 -30.88 35.71 -42.91
C ALA A 139 -29.56 36.38 -42.52
N ASN A 140 -28.88 36.96 -43.50
CA ASN A 140 -27.76 37.85 -43.25
C ASN A 140 -28.22 39.31 -43.01
N ALA A 141 -27.27 40.19 -42.72
CA ALA A 141 -27.53 41.62 -42.48
C ALA A 141 -28.16 42.34 -43.69
N THR A 142 -27.95 41.86 -44.92
CA THR A 142 -28.56 42.43 -46.14
C THR A 142 -29.98 41.91 -46.39
N GLY A 143 -30.47 41.00 -45.55
CA GLY A 143 -31.80 40.42 -45.64
C GLY A 143 -31.90 39.21 -46.58
N LYS A 144 -30.79 38.75 -47.17
CA LYS A 144 -30.73 37.51 -47.95
C LYS A 144 -30.89 36.30 -47.02
N SER A 145 -31.83 35.42 -47.36
CA SER A 145 -32.03 34.15 -46.67
C SER A 145 -30.80 33.27 -46.71
N LEU A 146 -30.53 32.57 -45.60
CA LEU A 146 -29.40 31.66 -45.48
C LEU A 146 -29.89 30.21 -45.45
N PRO A 147 -29.83 29.48 -46.58
CA PRO A 147 -30.14 28.06 -46.63
C PRO A 147 -29.03 27.21 -46.02
N GLU A 148 -29.35 26.01 -45.53
CA GLU A 148 -28.39 25.08 -44.92
C GLU A 148 -27.65 25.65 -43.68
N ALA A 149 -28.20 26.68 -43.03
CA ALA A 149 -27.72 27.14 -41.73
C ALA A 149 -28.14 26.13 -40.65
N THR A 150 -27.21 25.76 -39.79
CA THR A 150 -27.44 24.83 -38.68
C THR A 150 -28.06 25.59 -37.51
N VAL A 151 -29.17 25.09 -37.00
CA VAL A 151 -29.84 25.59 -35.80
C VAL A 151 -29.84 24.47 -34.76
N LYS A 152 -29.08 24.65 -33.66
CA LYS A 152 -28.92 23.64 -32.60
C LYS A 152 -29.42 24.17 -31.26
N VAL A 153 -30.12 23.36 -30.48
CA VAL A 153 -30.45 23.70 -29.09
C VAL A 153 -29.24 23.43 -28.19
N LYS A 154 -28.73 24.46 -27.52
CA LYS A 154 -27.55 24.41 -26.66
C LYS A 154 -27.70 23.33 -25.57
N GLY A 155 -26.71 22.45 -25.46
CA GLY A 155 -26.70 21.36 -24.48
C GLY A 155 -27.50 20.11 -24.88
N THR A 156 -28.06 20.07 -26.09
CA THR A 156 -28.75 18.88 -26.64
C THR A 156 -28.18 18.52 -28.01
N ASP A 157 -28.51 17.32 -28.51
CA ASP A 157 -28.22 16.92 -29.89
C ASP A 157 -29.35 17.29 -30.88
N LEU A 158 -30.38 18.00 -30.40
CA LEU A 158 -31.47 18.46 -31.23
C LEU A 158 -31.00 19.62 -32.12
N GLN A 159 -31.02 19.38 -33.42
CA GLN A 159 -30.66 20.36 -34.43
C GLN A 159 -31.52 20.21 -35.69
N THR A 160 -31.62 21.29 -36.44
CA THR A 160 -32.23 21.30 -37.77
C THR A 160 -31.42 22.19 -38.69
N LYS A 161 -31.73 22.14 -39.98
CA LYS A 161 -31.16 23.04 -40.98
C LYS A 161 -32.25 23.91 -41.58
N THR A 162 -31.86 25.11 -42.00
CA THR A 162 -32.75 26.00 -42.74
C THR A 162 -32.92 25.55 -44.19
N ASP A 163 -34.11 25.78 -44.74
CA ASP A 163 -34.47 25.45 -46.11
C ASP A 163 -33.95 26.50 -47.13
N GLN A 164 -34.32 26.36 -48.41
CA GLN A 164 -33.93 27.29 -49.48
C GLN A 164 -34.39 28.75 -49.25
N ARG A 165 -35.41 28.96 -48.40
CA ARG A 165 -35.94 30.27 -48.03
C ARG A 165 -35.37 30.78 -46.71
N GLY A 166 -34.49 30.02 -46.06
CA GLY A 166 -33.90 30.33 -44.76
C GLY A 166 -34.83 29.99 -43.59
N GLU A 167 -35.94 29.29 -43.82
CA GLU A 167 -36.91 28.92 -42.80
C GLU A 167 -36.52 27.60 -42.14
N PHE A 168 -36.84 27.46 -40.85
CA PHE A 168 -36.65 26.21 -40.13
C PHE A 168 -37.78 25.96 -39.13
N MET A 169 -37.92 24.70 -38.75
CA MET A 169 -38.86 24.26 -37.74
C MET A 169 -38.16 23.28 -36.80
N LEU A 170 -38.32 23.47 -35.49
CA LEU A 170 -37.70 22.64 -34.46
C LEU A 170 -38.64 22.45 -33.27
N ASN A 171 -38.76 21.22 -32.78
CA ASN A 171 -39.59 20.90 -31.62
C ASN A 171 -38.74 20.92 -30.35
N ILE A 172 -38.86 21.99 -29.56
CA ILE A 172 -38.00 22.23 -28.40
C ILE A 172 -38.67 21.64 -27.14
N PRO A 173 -37.97 20.83 -26.32
CA PRO A 173 -38.56 20.17 -25.15
C PRO A 173 -38.67 21.07 -23.91
N ALA A 174 -37.90 22.17 -23.84
CA ALA A 174 -37.91 23.10 -22.72
C ALA A 174 -38.64 24.40 -23.05
N LYS A 175 -39.30 25.01 -22.05
CA LYS A 175 -40.05 26.26 -22.22
C LYS A 175 -39.16 27.44 -22.64
N ASP A 176 -37.95 27.48 -22.11
CA ASP A 176 -36.91 28.44 -22.45
C ASP A 176 -35.66 27.67 -22.92
N SER A 177 -35.01 28.12 -23.97
CA SER A 177 -33.85 27.46 -24.56
C SER A 177 -32.95 28.46 -25.27
N VAL A 178 -31.68 28.11 -25.42
CA VAL A 178 -30.73 28.88 -26.23
C VAL A 178 -30.49 28.12 -27.53
N LEU A 179 -30.76 28.76 -28.66
CA LEU A 179 -30.39 28.27 -29.98
C LEU A 179 -29.01 28.80 -30.33
N ILE A 180 -28.15 27.91 -30.84
CA ILE A 180 -26.91 28.26 -31.50
C ILE A 180 -27.16 28.14 -33.00
N VAL A 181 -27.04 29.25 -33.71
CA VAL A 181 -27.20 29.30 -35.17
C VAL A 181 -25.84 29.52 -35.80
N SER A 182 -25.46 28.64 -36.73
CA SER A 182 -24.18 28.69 -37.43
C SER A 182 -24.36 28.45 -38.93
N HIS A 183 -23.54 29.13 -39.73
CA HIS A 183 -23.51 28.96 -41.18
C HIS A 183 -22.10 29.27 -41.68
N PHE A 184 -21.69 28.61 -42.77
CA PHE A 184 -20.35 28.78 -43.31
C PHE A 184 -20.10 30.24 -43.72
N GLY A 185 -18.98 30.83 -43.27
CA GLY A 185 -18.64 32.24 -43.49
C GLY A 185 -19.33 33.25 -42.55
N TYR A 186 -20.08 32.79 -41.56
CA TYR A 186 -20.76 33.65 -40.58
C TYR A 186 -20.33 33.33 -39.15
N LYS A 187 -20.39 34.33 -38.26
CA LYS A 187 -20.19 34.11 -36.83
C LYS A 187 -21.38 33.37 -36.24
N GLU A 188 -21.11 32.42 -35.36
CA GLU A 188 -22.14 31.75 -34.58
C GLU A 188 -22.89 32.76 -33.71
N LYS A 189 -24.20 32.57 -33.59
CA LYS A 189 -25.06 33.45 -32.80
C LYS A 189 -25.91 32.64 -31.84
N GLU A 190 -25.86 33.04 -30.57
CA GLU A 190 -26.76 32.53 -29.54
C GLU A 190 -28.05 33.35 -29.49
N VAL A 191 -29.20 32.68 -29.52
CA VAL A 191 -30.53 33.29 -29.48
C VAL A 191 -31.37 32.61 -28.40
N ILE A 192 -31.84 33.39 -27.42
CA ILE A 192 -32.75 32.89 -26.39
C ILE A 192 -34.16 32.82 -26.97
N VAL A 193 -34.80 31.67 -26.86
CA VAL A 193 -36.15 31.41 -27.36
C VAL A 193 -37.03 30.87 -26.24
N SER A 194 -38.29 31.28 -26.27
CA SER A 194 -39.31 30.92 -25.28
C SER A 194 -40.65 30.67 -25.94
N THR A 195 -41.56 29.95 -25.28
CA THR A 195 -42.92 29.71 -25.79
C THR A 195 -43.72 30.97 -26.08
N SER A 196 -43.36 32.11 -25.47
CA SER A 196 -43.97 33.42 -25.73
C SER A 196 -43.56 34.06 -27.07
N ASN A 197 -42.44 33.62 -27.65
CA ASN A 197 -41.84 34.20 -28.86
C ASN A 197 -41.63 33.11 -29.92
N ASN A 198 -42.72 32.56 -30.46
CA ASN A 198 -42.70 31.38 -31.33
C ASN A 198 -42.26 31.62 -32.79
N HIS A 199 -41.97 32.87 -33.16
CA HIS A 199 -41.41 33.25 -34.46
C HIS A 199 -40.34 34.34 -34.30
N VAL A 200 -39.10 34.03 -34.67
CA VAL A 200 -37.97 34.97 -34.57
C VAL A 200 -37.20 35.01 -35.87
N ARG A 201 -36.88 36.24 -36.32
CA ARG A 201 -35.91 36.46 -37.39
C ARG A 201 -34.50 36.53 -36.80
N ILE A 202 -33.64 35.62 -37.22
CA ILE A 202 -32.27 35.50 -36.75
C ILE A 202 -31.34 36.04 -37.82
N VAL A 203 -30.71 37.18 -37.53
CA VAL A 203 -29.72 37.79 -38.42
C VAL A 203 -28.32 37.36 -38.02
N LEU A 204 -27.59 36.72 -38.93
CA LEU A 204 -26.18 36.38 -38.78
C LEU A 204 -25.28 37.48 -39.36
N THR A 205 -24.15 37.70 -38.70
CA THR A 205 -23.10 38.62 -39.13
C THR A 205 -21.95 37.85 -39.76
N GLU A 206 -21.40 38.37 -40.84
CA GLU A 206 -20.24 37.78 -41.52
C GLU A 206 -19.07 37.59 -40.53
N GLY A 207 -18.45 36.41 -40.61
CA GLY A 207 -17.25 36.08 -39.85
C GLY A 207 -16.00 36.51 -40.60
N PRO A 208 -14.89 36.82 -39.90
CA PRO A 208 -13.61 36.95 -40.58
C PRO A 208 -13.27 35.60 -41.23
N GLU A 209 -12.85 35.64 -42.50
CA GLU A 209 -12.19 34.52 -43.19
C GLU A 209 -10.91 34.08 -42.47
#